data_AF-O50290-F1
#
_entry.id   AF-O50290-F1
#
_cell.length_a   1.000
_cell.length_b   1.000
_cell.length_c   1.000
_cell.angle_alpha   90.00
_cell.angle_beta   90.00
_cell.angle_gamma   90.00
#
_symmetry.space_group_name_H-M   'P 1'
#
loop_
_entity.id
_entity.type
_entity.pdbx_description
1 polymer ?
#
loop_
_entity_poly.entity_id
_entity_poly.type
_entity_poly.pdbx_seq_one_letter_code
_entity_poly.pdbx_strand_id
1 'polypeptide(L)'
;MTQNIGKITQVISAVVDVKFTNNGKLPEILNALECYNDKQRIVLEVAQHIGDDTVRCIAMDSTEGLIRGLEVIDTGNPIRIPVGTETLGRIMNVVGEPIDGKGEIKSATISSIYKPAPDFINQSTERDILVTGIKVVDLLAPYAKGGKIGLFGGAGVGKTVLIMELINNVAKAHGGYTVFAGVGERTREGNDLYHEMIASGVINLEEPEKSKVALVYGQMNEPPGARARVALSGLTIAESFRDMNAGQDVLFFVDNIFRFTQAGSEVSALLGRIPSAVGYQPTLATDMGELQERITSTKHGSITSVQAIYVPADDLTDPAPSTSFAHLDATTVLSRQIAELGIYPAVDPLDSNSQVLDPMIVGEKHYGVARQVQQVLQTYKSLQDIIAILGMDELSEEDKLTVSRARKIQRFLSQPFHVAEVFTGVEGKFVNLDDTIEGFKGLVEGQYDDLPEAAFYMVGTIDEAVEKAKILKI
;
A
#
# COMPACT_ATOMS: atom_id res chain seq x y z
N MET A 1 -10.74 40.00 -7.67
CA MET A 1 -11.56 39.61 -6.51
C MET A 1 -10.84 40.10 -5.26
N THR A 2 -11.55 40.73 -4.33
CA THR A 2 -11.00 41.10 -3.02
C THR A 2 -10.59 39.79 -2.33
N GLN A 3 -9.32 39.67 -1.91
CA GLN A 3 -8.87 38.48 -1.17
C GLN A 3 -9.64 38.39 0.16
N ASN A 4 -10.12 37.20 0.50
CA ASN A 4 -10.77 36.94 1.77
C ASN A 4 -9.69 36.68 2.82
N ILE A 5 -9.47 37.66 3.70
CA ILE A 5 -8.34 37.67 4.64
C ILE A 5 -8.87 37.54 6.07
N GLY A 6 -8.36 36.56 6.79
CA GLY A 6 -8.56 36.39 8.22
C GLY A 6 -7.29 36.67 9.01
N LYS A 7 -7.39 36.64 10.33
CA LYS A 7 -6.26 36.77 11.26
C LYS A 7 -6.24 35.64 12.27
N ILE A 8 -5.06 35.10 12.56
CA ILE A 8 -4.89 34.07 13.59
C ILE A 8 -5.28 34.65 14.95
N THR A 9 -6.21 34.00 15.65
CA THR A 9 -6.61 34.37 17.02
C THR A 9 -5.98 33.45 18.06
N GLN A 10 -5.81 32.17 17.72
CA GLN A 10 -5.29 31.16 18.62
C GLN A 10 -4.52 30.08 17.85
N VAL A 11 -3.47 29.55 18.48
CA VAL A 11 -2.66 28.42 17.99
C VAL A 11 -2.54 27.43 19.15
N ILE A 12 -2.99 26.19 18.96
CA ILE A 12 -2.85 25.08 19.90
C ILE A 12 -2.30 23.87 19.13
N SER A 13 -0.99 23.61 19.27
CA SER A 13 -0.34 22.56 18.47
C SER A 13 -0.71 22.72 16.98
N ALA A 14 -1.15 21.68 16.29
CA ALA A 14 -1.56 21.73 14.90
C ALA A 14 -2.91 22.43 14.63
N VAL A 15 -3.62 22.90 15.66
CA VAL A 15 -4.91 23.58 15.51
C VAL A 15 -4.72 25.09 15.52
N VAL A 16 -5.25 25.75 14.49
CA VAL A 16 -5.17 27.21 14.33
C VAL A 16 -6.57 27.77 14.15
N ASP A 17 -6.98 28.66 15.05
CA ASP A 17 -8.24 29.38 14.92
C ASP A 17 -7.98 30.71 14.19
N VAL A 18 -8.78 30.97 13.15
CA VAL A 18 -8.62 32.12 12.25
C VAL A 18 -9.94 32.87 12.18
N LYS A 19 -9.90 34.18 12.48
CA LYS A 19 -11.09 35.04 12.46
C LYS A 19 -11.10 35.93 11.21
N PHE A 20 -12.20 35.87 10.46
CA PHE A 20 -12.41 36.66 9.25
C PHE A 20 -13.25 37.90 9.59
N THR A 21 -12.58 38.98 10.01
CA THR A 21 -13.24 40.28 10.27
C THR A 21 -13.16 41.22 9.06
N ASN A 22 -14.13 42.14 8.93
CA ASN A 22 -14.27 43.16 7.87
C ASN A 22 -14.93 42.70 6.56
N ASN A 23 -16.20 42.29 6.60
CA ASN A 23 -16.97 41.83 5.43
C ASN A 23 -16.36 40.61 4.72
N GLY A 24 -15.47 39.87 5.39
CA GLY A 24 -14.95 38.59 4.90
C GLY A 24 -16.06 37.54 4.89
N LYS A 25 -16.09 36.70 3.85
CA LYS A 25 -16.97 35.53 3.82
C LYS A 25 -16.34 34.47 4.73
N LEU A 26 -17.13 33.78 5.54
CA LEU A 26 -16.62 32.61 6.26
C LEU A 26 -16.17 31.55 5.24
N PRO A 27 -14.90 31.09 5.28
CA PRO A 27 -14.43 30.05 4.36
C PRO A 27 -15.25 28.76 4.50
N GLU A 28 -15.41 28.02 3.41
CA GLU A 28 -16.13 26.74 3.43
C GLU A 28 -15.31 25.67 4.16
N ILE A 29 -15.98 24.65 4.70
CA ILE A 29 -15.30 23.50 5.31
C ILE A 29 -14.47 22.81 4.22
N LEU A 30 -13.29 22.32 4.58
CA LEU A 30 -12.25 21.76 3.70
C LEU A 30 -11.47 22.78 2.87
N ASN A 31 -11.82 24.07 2.86
CA ASN A 31 -11.01 25.06 2.16
C ASN A 31 -9.59 25.12 2.73
N ALA A 32 -8.63 25.29 1.84
CA ALA A 32 -7.26 25.60 2.19
C ALA A 32 -7.14 27.11 2.47
N LEU A 33 -6.51 27.43 3.58
CA LEU A 33 -6.06 28.76 3.94
C LEU A 33 -4.53 28.80 3.90
N GLU A 34 -3.97 29.94 3.56
CA GLU A 34 -2.53 30.13 3.45
C GLU A 34 -2.05 31.27 4.32
N CYS A 35 -0.96 31.05 5.05
CA CYS A 35 -0.24 32.11 5.74
C CYS A 35 1.26 31.94 5.50
N TYR A 36 2.01 33.01 5.78
CA TYR A 36 3.47 33.03 5.59
C TYR A 36 4.15 33.35 6.92
N ASN A 37 4.97 32.42 7.40
CA ASN A 37 5.84 32.60 8.55
C ASN A 37 7.28 32.78 8.06
N ASP A 38 7.84 34.00 8.17
CA ASP A 38 9.21 34.31 7.73
C ASP A 38 9.60 33.75 6.34
N LYS A 39 8.65 33.80 5.39
CA LYS A 39 8.69 33.27 4.00
C LYS A 39 8.32 31.81 3.81
N GLN A 40 8.18 31.01 4.86
CA GLN A 40 7.63 29.67 4.77
C GLN A 40 6.10 29.75 4.59
N ARG A 41 5.59 29.15 3.53
CA ARG A 41 4.15 29.00 3.29
C ARG A 41 3.63 27.88 4.19
N ILE A 42 2.60 28.19 4.97
CA ILE A 42 1.91 27.21 5.81
C ILE A 42 0.47 27.12 5.32
N VAL A 43 0.04 25.90 5.03
CA VAL A 43 -1.33 25.61 4.59
C VAL A 43 -2.12 25.09 5.78
N LEU A 44 -3.29 25.68 5.99
CA LEU A 44 -4.27 25.27 6.99
C LEU A 44 -5.52 24.76 6.27
N GLU A 45 -6.15 23.72 6.78
CA GLU A 45 -7.43 23.22 6.28
C GLU A 45 -8.55 23.56 7.25
N VAL A 46 -9.63 24.15 6.75
CA VAL A 46 -10.81 24.49 7.57
C VAL A 46 -11.53 23.22 8.00
N ALA A 47 -11.52 22.93 9.30
CA ALA A 47 -12.13 21.73 9.87
C ALA A 47 -13.56 21.98 10.38
N GLN A 48 -13.83 23.17 10.96
CA GLN A 48 -15.15 23.53 11.50
C GLN A 48 -15.32 25.04 11.65
N HIS A 49 -16.58 25.48 11.66
CA HIS A 49 -16.97 26.85 12.02
C HIS A 49 -17.27 26.90 13.53
N ILE A 50 -16.63 27.81 14.27
CA ILE A 50 -16.80 27.91 15.74
C ILE A 50 -17.60 29.13 16.19
N GLY A 51 -18.11 29.93 15.25
CA GLY A 51 -18.89 31.15 15.51
C GLY A 51 -18.04 32.42 15.55
N ASP A 52 -18.68 33.59 15.69
CA ASP A 52 -18.03 34.91 15.70
C ASP A 52 -17.05 35.09 14.52
N ASP A 53 -17.51 34.73 13.32
CA ASP A 53 -16.73 34.74 12.07
C ASP A 53 -15.37 34.03 12.15
N THR A 54 -15.27 33.04 13.03
CA THR A 54 -14.05 32.29 13.30
C THR A 54 -14.18 30.85 12.82
N VAL A 55 -13.14 30.38 12.15
CA VAL A 55 -12.98 28.99 11.72
C VAL A 55 -11.84 28.33 12.49
N ARG A 56 -12.00 27.05 12.80
CA ARG A 56 -10.94 26.21 13.34
C ARG A 56 -10.32 25.40 12.22
N CYS A 57 -9.01 25.48 12.12
CA CYS A 57 -8.25 24.85 11.06
C CYS A 57 -7.23 23.86 11.61
N ILE A 58 -6.80 22.94 10.76
CA ILE A 58 -5.71 22.00 11.02
C ILE A 58 -4.54 22.38 10.12
N ALA A 59 -3.36 22.56 10.69
CA ALA A 59 -2.16 22.84 9.92
C ALA A 59 -1.60 21.59 9.24
N MET A 60 -1.16 21.76 8.00
CA MET A 60 -0.48 20.73 7.20
C MET A 60 1.04 20.75 7.39
N ASP A 61 1.56 21.75 8.09
CA ASP A 61 2.98 21.91 8.40
C ASP A 61 3.13 22.46 9.84
N SER A 62 4.35 22.46 10.37
CA SER A 62 4.67 22.94 11.71
C SER A 62 4.11 24.35 11.95
N THR A 63 3.40 24.52 13.07
CA THR A 63 2.85 25.80 13.51
C THR A 63 3.85 26.60 14.35
N GLU A 64 5.09 26.12 14.49
CA GLU A 64 6.13 26.84 15.23
C GLU A 64 6.39 28.21 14.59
N GLY A 65 6.45 29.24 15.44
CA GLY A 65 6.62 30.63 14.99
C GLY A 65 5.34 31.35 14.54
N LEU A 66 4.20 30.66 14.41
CA LEU A 66 2.93 31.34 14.13
C LEU A 66 2.53 32.27 15.29
N ILE A 67 2.24 33.52 14.96
CA ILE A 67 1.84 34.56 15.92
C ILE A 67 0.37 34.96 15.75
N ARG A 68 -0.26 35.38 16.85
CA ARG A 68 -1.61 35.95 16.81
C ARG A 68 -1.58 37.27 16.03
N GLY A 69 -2.62 37.50 15.24
CA GLY A 69 -2.75 38.66 14.37
C GLY A 69 -2.10 38.49 12.99
N LEU A 70 -1.36 37.40 12.75
CA LEU A 70 -0.84 37.06 11.43
C LEU A 70 -2.00 36.91 10.44
N GLU A 71 -1.83 37.49 9.25
CA GLU A 71 -2.83 37.42 8.18
C GLU A 71 -2.84 36.03 7.52
N VAL A 72 -4.05 35.56 7.25
CA VAL A 72 -4.33 34.26 6.64
C VAL A 72 -5.27 34.49 5.46
N ILE A 73 -4.94 33.94 4.31
CA ILE A 73 -5.67 34.15 3.06
C ILE A 73 -6.47 32.87 2.75
N ASP A 74 -7.77 33.01 2.54
CA ASP A 74 -8.61 31.92 2.03
C ASP A 74 -8.40 31.76 0.51
N THR A 75 -8.00 30.55 0.10
CA THR A 75 -7.76 30.22 -1.32
C THR A 75 -9.06 30.03 -2.11
N GLY A 76 -10.20 29.93 -1.41
CA GLY A 76 -11.53 29.68 -1.98
C GLY A 76 -11.73 28.25 -2.49
N ASN A 77 -10.76 27.36 -2.29
CA ASN A 77 -10.80 25.97 -2.74
C ASN A 77 -10.23 25.06 -1.65
N PRO A 78 -10.52 23.76 -1.66
CA PRO A 78 -9.78 22.81 -0.82
C PRO A 78 -8.31 22.72 -1.21
N ILE A 79 -7.51 21.95 -0.46
CA ILE A 79 -6.11 21.67 -0.85
C ILE A 79 -6.09 21.08 -2.26
N ARG A 80 -5.26 21.64 -3.12
CA ARG A 80 -5.08 21.22 -4.51
C ARG A 80 -3.61 20.94 -4.80
N ILE A 81 -3.35 19.84 -5.47
CA ILE A 81 -1.99 19.35 -5.76
C ILE A 81 -1.78 19.21 -7.27
N PRO A 82 -0.53 19.33 -7.77
CA PRO A 82 -0.21 18.99 -9.15
C PRO A 82 -0.43 17.50 -9.39
N VAL A 83 -1.00 17.16 -10.53
CA VAL A 83 -1.25 15.77 -10.95
C VAL A 83 -0.78 15.55 -12.38
N GLY A 84 -0.67 14.30 -12.82
CA GLY A 84 -0.28 13.96 -14.18
C GLY A 84 1.15 13.41 -14.29
N THR A 85 1.61 13.16 -15.51
CA THR A 85 2.91 12.52 -15.76
C THR A 85 4.10 13.33 -15.25
N GLU A 86 3.92 14.62 -15.01
CA GLU A 86 4.92 15.53 -14.45
C GLU A 86 5.25 15.22 -12.98
N THR A 87 4.42 14.43 -12.30
CA THR A 87 4.68 13.95 -10.93
C THR A 87 5.55 12.69 -10.89
N LEU A 88 5.81 12.04 -12.03
CA LEU A 88 6.60 10.82 -12.10
C LEU A 88 8.08 11.10 -11.79
N GLY A 89 8.69 10.25 -10.97
CA GLY A 89 10.06 10.39 -10.46
C GLY A 89 10.22 11.49 -9.41
N ARG A 90 9.14 12.17 -9.00
CA ARG A 90 9.17 13.30 -8.08
C ARG A 90 8.70 12.90 -6.69
N ILE A 91 9.18 13.63 -5.68
CA ILE A 91 8.73 13.52 -4.30
C ILE A 91 8.01 14.80 -3.92
N MET A 92 6.79 14.68 -3.41
CA MET A 92 6.00 15.81 -2.91
C MET A 92 5.49 15.61 -1.48
N ASN A 93 5.20 16.72 -0.81
CA ASN A 93 4.51 16.73 0.48
C ASN A 93 2.98 16.63 0.30
N VAL A 94 2.24 16.63 1.41
CA VAL A 94 0.78 16.56 1.44
C VAL A 94 0.07 17.63 0.62
N VAL A 95 0.64 18.84 0.48
CA VAL A 95 0.07 19.96 -0.29
C VAL A 95 0.59 20.02 -1.73
N GLY A 96 1.35 19.03 -2.17
CA GLY A 96 1.82 18.90 -3.55
C GLY A 96 3.06 19.72 -3.89
N GLU A 97 3.76 20.26 -2.89
CA GLU A 97 5.03 20.95 -3.09
C GLU A 97 6.18 19.93 -3.18
N PRO A 98 7.15 20.12 -4.09
CA PRO A 98 8.27 19.21 -4.22
C PRO A 98 9.25 19.31 -3.05
N ILE A 99 9.64 18.15 -2.51
CA ILE A 99 10.61 18.03 -1.41
C ILE A 99 11.88 17.27 -1.80
N ASP A 100 12.04 16.94 -3.08
CA ASP A 100 13.19 16.22 -3.65
C ASP A 100 14.40 17.11 -4.01
N GLY A 101 14.26 18.44 -3.89
CA GLY A 101 15.30 19.39 -4.30
C GLY A 101 15.55 19.45 -5.81
N LYS A 102 14.66 18.89 -6.64
CA LYS A 102 14.77 18.85 -8.12
C LYS A 102 14.03 20.00 -8.83
N GLY A 103 13.67 21.04 -8.09
CA GLY A 103 12.94 22.20 -8.61
C GLY A 103 11.42 22.00 -8.63
N GLU A 104 10.69 22.91 -9.26
CA GLU A 104 9.22 22.89 -9.25
C GLU A 104 8.63 21.75 -10.10
N ILE A 105 7.46 21.25 -9.71
CA ILE A 105 6.65 20.34 -10.53
C ILE A 105 5.77 21.20 -11.44
N LYS A 106 6.14 21.30 -12.71
CA LYS A 106 5.42 22.10 -13.72
C LYS A 106 4.28 21.31 -14.34
N SER A 107 3.31 20.89 -13.53
CA SER A 107 2.11 20.21 -14.03
C SER A 107 1.13 21.21 -14.68
N ALA A 108 0.56 20.83 -15.81
CA ALA A 108 -0.54 21.57 -16.43
C ALA A 108 -1.87 21.47 -15.66
N THR A 109 -2.01 20.44 -14.80
CA THR A 109 -3.28 20.11 -14.14
C THR A 109 -3.13 20.07 -12.63
N ILE A 110 -4.02 20.79 -11.94
CA ILE A 110 -4.07 20.81 -10.48
C ILE A 110 -5.43 20.30 -10.02
N SER A 111 -5.44 19.25 -9.19
CA SER A 111 -6.66 18.59 -8.69
C SER A 111 -6.84 18.80 -7.19
N SER A 112 -8.08 18.86 -6.71
CA SER A 112 -8.36 18.81 -5.28
C SER A 112 -8.07 17.43 -4.71
N ILE A 113 -7.54 17.37 -3.48
CA ILE A 113 -7.37 16.11 -2.74
C ILE A 113 -8.72 15.48 -2.35
N TYR A 114 -9.78 16.29 -2.33
CA TYR A 114 -11.15 15.88 -2.07
C TYR A 114 -11.89 15.67 -3.38
N LYS A 115 -12.08 14.40 -3.73
CA LYS A 115 -12.91 13.99 -4.86
C LYS A 115 -13.96 12.99 -4.39
N PRO A 116 -15.17 13.00 -4.96
CA PRO A 116 -16.12 11.93 -4.73
C PRO A 116 -15.59 10.62 -5.32
N ALA A 117 -16.05 9.49 -4.76
CA ALA A 117 -15.85 8.18 -5.38
C ALA A 117 -16.51 8.15 -6.77
N PRO A 118 -15.99 7.34 -7.72
CA PRO A 118 -16.62 7.18 -9.03
C PRO A 118 -18.06 6.67 -8.93
N ASP A 119 -18.96 7.26 -9.70
CA ASP A 119 -20.35 6.81 -9.77
C ASP A 119 -20.44 5.33 -10.17
N PHE A 120 -21.43 4.60 -9.62
CA PHE A 120 -21.65 3.18 -9.93
C PHE A 120 -21.77 2.89 -11.44
N ILE A 121 -22.28 3.83 -12.23
CA ILE A 121 -22.40 3.70 -13.68
C ILE A 121 -21.04 3.71 -14.41
N ASN A 122 -20.00 4.25 -13.78
CA ASN A 122 -18.65 4.35 -14.32
C ASN A 122 -17.73 3.26 -13.78
N GLN A 123 -18.15 2.51 -12.75
CA GLN A 123 -17.39 1.39 -12.21
C GLN A 123 -17.44 0.19 -13.15
N SER A 124 -16.35 -0.57 -13.21
CA SER A 124 -16.29 -1.82 -13.96
C SER A 124 -17.02 -2.94 -13.20
N THR A 125 -17.73 -3.80 -13.92
CA THR A 125 -18.33 -5.02 -13.37
C THR A 125 -17.45 -6.25 -13.57
N GLU A 126 -16.36 -6.12 -14.33
CA GLU A 126 -15.44 -7.21 -14.62
C GLU A 126 -14.50 -7.44 -13.45
N ARG A 127 -14.36 -8.70 -13.03
CA ARG A 127 -13.45 -9.13 -11.97
C ARG A 127 -12.28 -9.86 -12.60
N ASP A 128 -11.27 -9.10 -12.98
CA ASP A 128 -10.02 -9.64 -13.51
C ASP A 128 -8.96 -9.73 -12.41
N ILE A 129 -8.04 -10.68 -12.56
CA ILE A 129 -6.86 -10.78 -11.70
C ILE A 129 -5.71 -9.92 -12.23
N LEU A 130 -4.99 -9.29 -11.32
CA LEU A 130 -3.70 -8.66 -11.58
C LEU A 130 -2.60 -9.69 -11.36
N VAL A 131 -2.07 -10.25 -12.45
CA VAL A 131 -0.93 -11.18 -12.38
C VAL A 131 0.31 -10.40 -11.95
N THR A 132 0.87 -10.77 -10.79
CA THR A 132 2.02 -10.11 -10.16
C THR A 132 3.35 -10.73 -10.56
N GLY A 133 3.32 -11.95 -11.10
CA GLY A 133 4.50 -12.74 -11.41
C GLY A 133 5.14 -13.40 -10.18
N ILE A 134 4.50 -13.29 -9.01
CA ILE A 134 4.97 -13.84 -7.73
C ILE A 134 4.15 -15.08 -7.40
N LYS A 135 4.78 -16.25 -7.42
CA LYS A 135 4.11 -17.56 -7.30
C LYS A 135 3.13 -17.66 -6.14
N VAL A 136 3.56 -17.28 -4.94
CA VAL A 136 2.73 -17.39 -3.73
C VAL A 136 1.51 -16.47 -3.77
N VAL A 137 1.67 -15.26 -4.32
CA VAL A 137 0.59 -14.28 -4.45
C VAL A 137 -0.38 -14.76 -5.52
N ASP A 138 0.10 -15.01 -6.73
CA ASP A 138 -0.73 -15.37 -7.87
C ASP A 138 -1.49 -16.68 -7.65
N LEU A 139 -0.88 -17.67 -6.98
CA LEU A 139 -1.55 -18.94 -6.69
C LEU A 139 -2.56 -18.85 -5.54
N LEU A 140 -2.18 -18.30 -4.38
CA LEU A 140 -2.93 -18.47 -3.12
C LEU A 140 -3.69 -17.21 -2.68
N ALA A 141 -3.20 -16.03 -3.04
CA ALA A 141 -3.83 -14.76 -2.71
C ALA A 141 -3.86 -13.83 -3.93
N PRO A 142 -4.47 -14.26 -5.06
CA PRO A 142 -4.46 -13.49 -6.30
C PRO A 142 -5.07 -12.10 -6.09
N TYR A 143 -4.46 -11.07 -6.68
CA TYR A 143 -4.93 -9.70 -6.54
C TYR A 143 -6.00 -9.40 -7.57
N ALA A 144 -7.09 -8.75 -7.16
CA ALA A 144 -8.10 -8.26 -8.08
C ALA A 144 -7.66 -6.93 -8.71
N LYS A 145 -7.89 -6.74 -10.01
CA LYS A 145 -7.73 -5.42 -10.65
C LYS A 145 -8.71 -4.43 -10.03
N GLY A 146 -8.19 -3.31 -9.53
CA GLY A 146 -8.97 -2.31 -8.77
C GLY A 146 -9.28 -2.73 -7.34
N GLY A 147 -8.70 -3.84 -6.88
CA GLY A 147 -8.92 -4.33 -5.53
C GLY A 147 -8.09 -3.62 -4.48
N LYS A 148 -8.44 -3.83 -3.22
CA LYS A 148 -7.69 -3.34 -2.05
C LYS A 148 -7.04 -4.52 -1.34
N ILE A 149 -5.72 -4.52 -1.32
CA ILE A 149 -4.92 -5.58 -0.73
C ILE A 149 -4.35 -5.10 0.60
N GLY A 150 -4.61 -5.83 1.67
CA GLY A 150 -3.95 -5.63 2.95
C GLY A 150 -2.63 -6.38 3.00
N LEU A 151 -1.54 -5.66 3.31
CA LEU A 151 -0.22 -6.22 3.50
C LEU A 151 0.15 -6.22 4.98
N PHE A 152 0.18 -7.41 5.58
CA PHE A 152 0.48 -7.60 7.01
C PHE A 152 1.91 -8.09 7.17
N GLY A 153 2.57 -7.64 8.23
CA GLY A 153 3.90 -8.16 8.54
C GLY A 153 4.66 -7.27 9.51
N GLY A 154 5.47 -7.94 10.35
CA GLY A 154 6.35 -7.27 11.30
C GLY A 154 7.51 -6.51 10.63
N ALA A 155 8.38 -5.90 11.44
CA ALA A 155 9.63 -5.36 10.94
C ALA A 155 10.54 -6.48 10.43
N GLY A 156 11.27 -6.22 9.34
CA GLY A 156 12.32 -7.12 8.83
C GLY A 156 11.85 -8.35 8.05
N VAL A 157 10.54 -8.55 7.84
CA VAL A 157 10.00 -9.71 7.10
C VAL A 157 10.03 -9.55 5.56
N GLY A 158 10.60 -8.45 5.05
CA GLY A 158 10.73 -8.20 3.61
C GLY A 158 9.57 -7.44 2.95
N LYS A 159 8.74 -6.72 3.71
CA LYS A 159 7.61 -5.92 3.17
C LYS A 159 8.04 -4.96 2.06
N THR A 160 9.08 -4.17 2.31
CA THR A 160 9.63 -3.20 1.34
C THR A 160 10.09 -3.89 0.06
N VAL A 161 10.80 -5.02 0.19
CA VAL A 161 11.28 -5.80 -0.95
C VAL A 161 10.11 -6.33 -1.78
N LEU A 162 9.05 -6.82 -1.14
CA LEU A 162 7.84 -7.27 -1.82
C LEU A 162 7.12 -6.12 -2.55
N ILE A 163 6.99 -4.95 -1.91
CA ILE A 163 6.40 -3.75 -2.54
C ILE A 163 7.21 -3.36 -3.79
N MET A 164 8.54 -3.29 -3.69
CA MET A 164 9.39 -2.95 -4.81
C MET A 164 9.31 -3.97 -5.94
N GLU A 165 9.27 -5.27 -5.62
CA GLU A 165 9.12 -6.31 -6.63
C GLU A 165 7.77 -6.21 -7.35
N LEU A 166 6.68 -5.95 -6.62
CA LEU A 166 5.37 -5.70 -7.22
C LEU A 166 5.39 -4.51 -8.18
N ILE A 167 6.04 -3.41 -7.79
CA ILE A 167 6.20 -2.24 -8.66
C ILE A 167 6.96 -2.61 -9.93
N ASN A 168 8.11 -3.28 -9.79
CA ASN A 168 8.94 -3.70 -10.91
C ASN A 168 8.18 -4.65 -11.86
N ASN A 169 7.50 -5.66 -11.32
CA ASN A 169 6.83 -6.67 -12.12
C ASN A 169 5.58 -6.12 -12.82
N VAL A 170 4.76 -5.33 -12.13
CA VAL A 170 3.57 -4.72 -12.72
C VAL A 170 3.95 -3.66 -13.75
N ALA A 171 4.97 -2.84 -13.49
CA ALA A 171 5.45 -1.87 -14.46
C ALA A 171 6.00 -2.53 -15.74
N LYS A 172 6.71 -3.66 -15.62
CA LYS A 172 7.23 -4.42 -16.76
C LYS A 172 6.15 -5.17 -17.54
N ALA A 173 5.20 -5.80 -16.84
CA ALA A 173 4.18 -6.65 -17.45
C ALA A 173 3.00 -5.86 -18.05
N HIS A 174 2.52 -4.83 -17.35
CA HIS A 174 1.29 -4.12 -17.71
C HIS A 174 1.52 -2.67 -18.16
N GLY A 175 2.74 -2.13 -18.01
CA GLY A 175 3.06 -0.76 -18.41
C GLY A 175 2.38 0.34 -17.57
N GLY A 176 1.79 -0.02 -16.43
CA GLY A 176 1.06 0.88 -15.54
C GLY A 176 1.95 1.87 -14.78
N TYR A 177 1.32 2.89 -14.19
CA TYR A 177 1.98 3.80 -13.26
C TYR A 177 1.76 3.37 -11.82
N THR A 178 2.71 3.74 -10.97
CA THR A 178 2.64 3.51 -9.53
C THR A 178 2.55 4.84 -8.81
N VAL A 179 1.74 4.89 -7.75
CA VAL A 179 1.78 5.99 -6.79
C VAL A 179 2.06 5.42 -5.41
N PHE A 180 3.03 6.01 -4.71
CA PHE A 180 3.39 5.62 -3.34
C PHE A 180 3.03 6.75 -2.38
N ALA A 181 2.17 6.46 -1.40
CA ALA A 181 1.83 7.34 -0.30
C ALA A 181 2.47 6.83 1.00
N GLY A 182 3.52 7.51 1.44
CA GLY A 182 4.17 7.27 2.73
C GLY A 182 3.46 8.02 3.85
N VAL A 183 2.60 7.33 4.59
CA VAL A 183 1.77 7.86 5.67
C VAL A 183 2.41 7.60 7.03
N GLY A 184 2.92 8.64 7.67
CA GLY A 184 3.60 8.54 8.96
C GLY A 184 4.82 7.62 8.90
N GLU A 185 5.52 7.59 7.77
CA GLU A 185 6.76 6.84 7.59
C GLU A 185 7.94 7.55 8.24
N ARG A 186 8.95 6.77 8.62
CA ARG A 186 10.22 7.36 9.06
C ARG A 186 10.92 7.96 7.84
N THR A 187 11.47 9.16 8.00
CA THR A 187 12.27 9.83 6.96
C THR A 187 13.39 8.95 6.41
N ARG A 188 14.02 8.13 7.27
CA ARG A 188 15.04 7.15 6.85
C ARG A 188 14.47 6.09 5.91
N GLU A 189 13.31 5.50 6.24
CA GLU A 189 12.69 4.43 5.46
C GLU A 189 12.25 4.94 4.08
N GLY A 190 11.65 6.14 4.02
CA GLY A 190 11.31 6.80 2.75
C GLY A 190 12.54 7.18 1.91
N ASN A 191 13.63 7.61 2.56
CA ASN A 191 14.89 7.91 1.88
C ASN A 191 15.54 6.65 1.29
N ASP A 192 15.61 5.58 2.07
CA ASP A 192 16.16 4.29 1.64
C ASP A 192 15.35 3.75 0.44
N LEU A 193 14.02 3.75 0.54
CA LEU A 193 13.12 3.33 -0.54
C LEU A 193 13.33 4.14 -1.83
N TYR A 194 13.47 5.47 -1.72
CA TYR A 194 13.71 6.32 -2.88
C TYR A 194 15.02 5.97 -3.59
N HIS A 195 16.10 5.74 -2.83
CA HIS A 195 17.38 5.34 -3.40
C HIS A 195 17.36 3.93 -4.00
N GLU A 196 16.62 3.00 -3.39
CA GLU A 196 16.42 1.66 -3.94
C GLU A 196 15.61 1.69 -5.24
N MET A 197 14.60 2.57 -5.35
CA MET A 197 13.85 2.79 -6.59
C MET A 197 14.71 3.40 -7.71
N ILE A 198 15.67 4.24 -7.36
CA ILE A 198 16.67 4.74 -8.33
C ILE A 198 17.59 3.61 -8.78
N ALA A 199 18.12 2.82 -7.84
CA ALA A 199 19.05 1.74 -8.14
C ALA A 199 18.43 0.61 -8.98
N SER A 200 17.14 0.32 -8.75
CA SER A 200 16.36 -0.66 -9.53
C SER A 200 15.88 -0.13 -10.89
N GLY A 201 16.10 1.15 -11.19
CA GLY A 201 15.68 1.78 -12.44
C GLY A 201 14.18 2.10 -12.53
N VAL A 202 13.43 1.95 -11.44
CA VAL A 202 12.02 2.35 -11.35
C VAL A 202 11.88 3.88 -11.43
N ILE A 203 12.84 4.59 -10.82
CA ILE A 203 13.01 6.04 -10.94
C ILE A 203 14.25 6.30 -11.78
N ASN A 204 14.07 7.03 -12.87
CA ASN A 204 15.15 7.52 -13.70
C ASN A 204 15.36 9.00 -13.42
N LEU A 205 16.51 9.34 -12.83
CA LEU A 205 16.87 10.72 -12.50
C LEU A 205 17.33 11.54 -13.72
N GLU A 206 17.85 10.88 -14.76
CA GLU A 206 18.36 11.53 -15.97
C GLU A 206 17.22 11.84 -16.95
N GLU A 207 16.25 10.93 -17.04
CA GLU A 207 15.04 11.03 -17.86
C GLU A 207 13.80 10.85 -16.96
N PRO A 208 13.35 11.89 -16.24
CA PRO A 208 12.20 11.82 -15.35
C PRO A 208 10.94 11.26 -16.02
N GLU A 209 10.73 11.53 -17.31
CA GLU A 209 9.64 11.02 -18.14
C GLU A 209 9.61 9.49 -18.29
N LYS A 210 10.74 8.81 -18.05
CA LYS A 210 10.83 7.35 -18.04
C LYS A 210 10.50 6.75 -16.67
N SER A 211 10.47 7.57 -15.61
CA SER A 211 10.08 7.12 -14.29
C SER A 211 8.63 6.66 -14.30
N LYS A 212 8.34 5.59 -13.54
CA LYS A 212 6.99 4.99 -13.48
C LYS A 212 6.30 5.17 -12.14
N VAL A 213 6.92 5.87 -11.19
CA VAL A 213 6.39 6.06 -9.83
C VAL A 213 6.31 7.52 -9.45
N ALA A 214 5.23 7.94 -8.79
CA ALA A 214 5.12 9.23 -8.09
C ALA A 214 5.09 9.00 -6.57
N LEU A 215 5.80 9.83 -5.80
CA LEU A 215 5.94 9.66 -4.35
C LEU A 215 5.33 10.85 -3.61
N VAL A 216 4.46 10.56 -2.64
CA VAL A 216 3.88 11.55 -1.72
C VAL A 216 4.19 11.12 -0.30
N TYR A 217 4.77 12.01 0.51
CA TYR A 217 5.08 11.72 1.90
C TYR A 217 4.37 12.65 2.86
N GLY A 218 3.93 12.07 3.97
CA GLY A 218 3.47 12.71 5.18
C GLY A 218 4.24 12.10 6.34
N GLN A 219 5.38 12.66 6.71
CA GLN A 219 6.38 11.99 7.55
C GLN A 219 6.01 11.97 9.05
N MET A 220 6.65 11.10 9.84
CA MET A 220 6.40 11.02 11.29
C MET A 220 6.65 12.32 12.06
N ASN A 221 7.62 13.13 11.61
CA ASN A 221 7.95 14.41 12.23
C ASN A 221 6.99 15.55 11.83
N GLU A 222 6.08 15.29 10.88
CA GLU A 222 5.09 16.28 10.44
C GLU A 222 3.82 16.22 11.29
N PRO A 223 3.04 17.32 11.33
CA PRO A 223 1.81 17.38 12.10
C PRO A 223 0.82 16.27 11.71
N PRO A 224 -0.10 15.90 12.63
CA PRO A 224 -1.13 14.91 12.35
C PRO A 224 -2.04 15.32 11.18
N GLY A 225 -2.19 16.62 10.88
CA GLY A 225 -2.91 17.09 9.68
C GLY A 225 -2.32 16.53 8.38
N ALA A 226 -1.00 16.64 8.21
CA ALA A 226 -0.31 16.12 7.03
C ALA A 226 -0.50 14.60 6.87
N ARG A 227 -0.28 13.86 7.97
CA ARG A 227 -0.45 12.40 8.01
C ARG A 227 -1.89 11.96 7.75
N ALA A 228 -2.88 12.74 8.18
CA ALA A 228 -4.30 12.46 7.96
C ALA A 228 -4.80 12.80 6.54
N ARG A 229 -3.97 13.42 5.69
CA ARG A 229 -4.36 13.86 4.33
C ARG A 229 -3.47 13.31 3.22
N VAL A 230 -2.22 12.96 3.51
CA VAL A 230 -1.25 12.48 2.50
C VAL A 230 -1.77 11.31 1.67
N ALA A 231 -2.54 10.38 2.26
CA ALA A 231 -3.15 9.27 1.52
C ALA A 231 -4.14 9.76 0.45
N LEU A 232 -4.91 10.81 0.73
CA LEU A 232 -5.83 11.44 -0.24
C LEU A 232 -5.06 12.16 -1.34
N SER A 233 -3.93 12.79 -1.00
CA SER A 233 -3.04 13.42 -1.99
C SER A 233 -2.47 12.38 -2.94
N GLY A 234 -1.92 11.28 -2.43
CA GLY A 234 -1.46 10.15 -3.25
C GLY A 234 -2.58 9.55 -4.11
N LEU A 235 -3.76 9.33 -3.53
CA LEU A 235 -4.90 8.79 -4.27
C LEU A 235 -5.35 9.73 -5.40
N THR A 236 -5.27 11.04 -5.19
CA THR A 236 -5.64 12.04 -6.21
C THR A 236 -4.72 12.00 -7.43
N ILE A 237 -3.44 11.68 -7.23
CA ILE A 237 -2.50 11.43 -8.32
C ILE A 237 -2.83 10.11 -9.01
N ALA A 238 -3.13 9.06 -8.25
CA ALA A 238 -3.50 7.75 -8.80
C ALA A 238 -4.78 7.84 -9.66
N GLU A 239 -5.79 8.56 -9.21
CA GLU A 239 -7.01 8.85 -9.96
C GLU A 239 -6.70 9.64 -11.23
N SER A 240 -5.76 10.60 -11.17
CA SER A 240 -5.35 11.32 -12.37
C SER A 240 -4.76 10.40 -13.43
N PHE A 241 -4.04 9.33 -13.05
CA PHE A 241 -3.52 8.35 -14.00
C PHE A 241 -4.62 7.41 -14.51
N ARG A 242 -5.49 6.93 -13.61
CA ARG A 242 -6.65 6.09 -13.98
C ARG A 242 -7.54 6.78 -15.00
N ASP A 243 -7.81 8.07 -14.80
CA ASP A 243 -8.78 8.85 -15.57
C ASP A 243 -8.14 9.57 -16.78
N MET A 244 -6.85 9.34 -17.09
CA MET A 244 -6.23 9.83 -18.33
C MET A 244 -6.91 9.23 -19.57
N ASN A 245 -6.87 9.95 -20.70
CA ASN A 245 -7.61 9.60 -21.94
C ASN A 245 -7.42 8.17 -22.46
N ALA A 246 -6.26 7.54 -22.20
CA ALA A 246 -6.00 6.17 -22.64
C ALA A 246 -6.54 5.11 -21.66
N GLY A 247 -6.84 5.51 -20.42
CA GLY A 247 -7.16 4.59 -19.35
C GLY A 247 -5.93 3.79 -18.89
N GLN A 248 -5.63 3.78 -17.59
CA GLN A 248 -4.46 3.06 -17.08
C GLN A 248 -4.78 2.27 -15.82
N ASP A 249 -4.16 1.10 -15.73
CA ASP A 249 -4.08 0.32 -14.50
C ASP A 249 -2.98 0.94 -13.63
N VAL A 250 -3.35 1.38 -12.43
CA VAL A 250 -2.49 2.10 -11.49
C VAL A 250 -2.32 1.26 -10.24
N LEU A 251 -1.09 1.14 -9.77
CA LEU A 251 -0.78 0.50 -8.50
C LEU A 251 -0.58 1.56 -7.42
N PHE A 252 -1.43 1.58 -6.41
CA PHE A 252 -1.40 2.56 -5.33
C PHE A 252 -0.92 1.94 -4.02
N PHE A 253 0.23 2.37 -3.52
CA PHE A 253 0.75 1.90 -2.24
C PHE A 253 0.44 2.88 -1.13
N VAL A 254 -0.04 2.35 0.00
CA VAL A 254 -0.24 3.11 1.24
C VAL A 254 0.58 2.44 2.34
N ASP A 255 1.73 3.00 2.67
CA ASP A 255 2.55 2.55 3.80
C ASP A 255 2.58 3.68 4.83
N ASN A 256 1.81 3.68 5.92
CA ASN A 256 0.93 2.62 6.42
C ASN A 256 -0.50 3.13 6.66
N ILE A 257 -1.54 2.38 6.25
CA ILE A 257 -2.94 2.81 6.42
C ILE A 257 -3.37 2.91 7.89
N PHE A 258 -2.74 2.18 8.79
CA PHE A 258 -2.96 2.36 10.24
C PHE A 258 -2.51 3.75 10.71
N ARG A 259 -1.43 4.32 10.14
CA ARG A 259 -0.96 5.66 10.49
C ARG A 259 -1.90 6.76 10.01
N PHE A 260 -2.61 6.54 8.90
CA PHE A 260 -3.71 7.41 8.49
C PHE A 260 -4.81 7.45 9.57
N THR A 261 -5.22 6.28 10.06
CA THR A 261 -6.20 6.16 11.14
C THR A 261 -5.72 6.81 12.44
N GLN A 262 -4.48 6.54 12.86
CA GLN A 262 -3.90 7.12 14.06
C GLN A 262 -3.82 8.65 13.97
N ALA A 263 -3.41 9.20 12.82
CA ALA A 263 -3.40 10.63 12.59
C ALA A 263 -4.81 11.23 12.67
N GLY A 264 -5.82 10.51 12.17
CA GLY A 264 -7.24 10.87 12.34
C GLY A 264 -7.66 10.96 13.81
N SER A 265 -7.26 10.01 14.65
CA SER A 265 -7.48 10.05 16.11
C SER A 265 -6.82 11.26 16.76
N GLU A 266 -5.56 11.56 16.42
CA GLU A 266 -4.83 12.72 16.92
C GLU A 266 -5.51 14.04 16.52
N VAL A 267 -5.89 14.18 15.24
CA VAL A 267 -6.64 15.35 14.74
C VAL A 267 -7.97 15.48 15.48
N SER A 268 -8.71 14.38 15.65
CA SER A 268 -10.01 14.38 16.32
C SER A 268 -9.91 14.82 17.79
N ALA A 269 -8.89 14.35 18.50
CA ALA A 269 -8.62 14.77 19.87
C ALA A 269 -8.28 16.26 19.96
N LEU A 270 -7.46 16.77 19.04
CA LEU A 270 -7.11 18.18 18.95
C LEU A 270 -8.32 19.09 18.62
N LEU A 271 -9.27 18.59 17.83
CA LEU A 271 -10.53 19.29 17.55
C LEU A 271 -11.52 19.28 18.73
N GLY A 272 -11.25 18.48 19.78
CA GLY A 272 -12.10 18.35 20.95
C GLY A 272 -13.33 17.47 20.72
N ARG A 273 -13.28 16.56 19.73
CA ARG A 273 -14.35 15.59 19.51
C ARG A 273 -14.33 14.53 20.61
N ILE A 274 -15.51 14.05 21.01
CA ILE A 274 -15.62 12.94 21.96
C ILE A 274 -15.03 11.68 21.28
N PRO A 275 -14.05 11.00 21.92
CA PRO A 275 -13.50 9.77 21.36
C PRO A 275 -14.54 8.64 21.38
N SER A 276 -14.44 7.76 20.39
CA SER A 276 -15.23 6.53 20.26
C SER A 276 -14.51 5.35 20.93
N ALA A 277 -14.90 4.12 20.60
CA ALA A 277 -14.29 2.89 21.07
C ALA A 277 -12.75 2.94 20.96
N VAL A 278 -12.06 2.49 22.01
CA VAL A 278 -10.59 2.42 22.09
C VAL A 278 -9.86 3.77 21.92
N GLY A 279 -10.59 4.89 21.86
CA GLY A 279 -10.00 6.24 21.74
C GLY A 279 -9.95 6.78 20.31
N TYR A 280 -10.48 6.05 19.32
CA TYR A 280 -10.52 6.50 17.92
C TYR A 280 -11.51 7.64 17.70
N GLN A 281 -11.36 8.34 16.57
CA GLN A 281 -12.28 9.38 16.15
C GLN A 281 -13.67 8.80 15.85
N PRO A 282 -14.77 9.53 16.16
CA PRO A 282 -16.12 9.08 15.83
C PRO A 282 -16.37 8.99 14.32
N THR A 283 -15.54 9.64 13.51
CA THR A 283 -15.60 9.64 12.04
C THR A 283 -14.80 8.52 11.39
N LEU A 284 -14.23 7.57 12.16
CA LEU A 284 -13.28 6.57 11.65
C LEU A 284 -13.81 5.83 10.40
N ALA A 285 -15.04 5.32 10.48
CA ALA A 285 -15.66 4.60 9.35
C ALA A 285 -15.86 5.50 8.13
N THR A 286 -16.23 6.76 8.35
CA THR A 286 -16.42 7.74 7.27
C THR A 286 -15.09 8.11 6.63
N ASP A 287 -14.08 8.48 7.44
CA ASP A 287 -12.75 8.89 6.95
C ASP A 287 -12.08 7.76 6.17
N MET A 288 -12.22 6.51 6.64
CA MET A 288 -11.73 5.33 5.93
C MET A 288 -12.53 5.09 4.64
N GLY A 289 -13.86 5.11 4.70
CA GLY A 289 -14.71 4.90 3.53
C GLY A 289 -14.47 5.93 2.42
N GLU A 290 -14.30 7.21 2.77
CA GLU A 290 -14.00 8.27 1.79
C GLU A 290 -12.70 8.03 1.02
N LEU A 291 -11.70 7.40 1.65
CA LEU A 291 -10.46 7.00 0.98
C LEU A 291 -10.65 5.69 0.19
N GLN A 292 -11.22 4.66 0.83
CA GLN A 292 -11.30 3.32 0.25
C GLN A 292 -12.26 3.23 -0.93
N GLU A 293 -13.41 3.90 -0.89
CA GLU A 293 -14.41 3.82 -1.97
C GLU A 293 -13.96 4.51 -3.27
N ARG A 294 -12.97 5.40 -3.19
CA ARG A 294 -12.32 6.01 -4.36
C ARG A 294 -11.34 5.06 -5.07
N ILE A 295 -10.82 4.06 -4.35
CA ILE A 295 -9.97 2.99 -4.88
C ILE A 295 -10.89 1.95 -5.52
N THR A 296 -11.05 2.04 -6.84
CA THR A 296 -11.91 1.13 -7.60
C THR A 296 -11.51 1.09 -9.08
N SER A 297 -12.00 0.06 -9.77
CA SER A 297 -11.96 -0.05 -11.23
C SER A 297 -13.08 0.75 -11.87
N THR A 298 -12.73 1.60 -12.84
CA THR A 298 -13.66 2.28 -13.73
C THR A 298 -13.63 1.66 -15.11
N LYS A 299 -14.52 2.12 -16.00
CA LYS A 299 -14.51 1.74 -17.43
C LYS A 299 -13.25 2.18 -18.18
N HIS A 300 -12.48 3.10 -17.62
CA HIS A 300 -11.29 3.65 -18.26
C HIS A 300 -10.02 2.98 -17.71
N GLY A 301 -9.93 2.73 -16.41
CA GLY A 301 -8.77 2.09 -15.81
C GLY A 301 -9.03 1.62 -14.39
N SER A 302 -8.02 1.09 -13.73
CA SER A 302 -8.14 0.58 -12.36
C SER A 302 -7.15 1.22 -11.41
N ILE A 303 -7.51 1.30 -10.12
CA ILE A 303 -6.56 1.58 -9.05
C ILE A 303 -6.54 0.37 -8.14
N THR A 304 -5.52 -0.47 -8.30
CA THR A 304 -5.26 -1.58 -7.38
C THR A 304 -4.40 -1.05 -6.25
N SER A 305 -4.83 -1.22 -4.99
CA SER A 305 -4.08 -0.71 -3.85
C SER A 305 -3.41 -1.81 -3.03
N VAL A 306 -2.19 -1.58 -2.57
CA VAL A 306 -1.50 -2.43 -1.60
C VAL A 306 -1.20 -1.59 -0.37
N GLN A 307 -1.86 -1.92 0.72
CA GLN A 307 -1.91 -1.10 1.93
C GLN A 307 -1.25 -1.85 3.07
N ALA A 308 -0.13 -1.35 3.57
CA ALA A 308 0.49 -1.94 4.74
C ALA A 308 -0.40 -1.70 5.96
N ILE A 309 -0.72 -2.75 6.71
CA ILE A 309 -1.57 -2.69 7.90
C ILE A 309 -0.74 -3.13 9.10
N TYR A 310 -0.74 -2.28 10.13
CA TYR A 310 -0.22 -2.61 11.45
C TYR A 310 -1.38 -3.00 12.36
N VAL A 311 -1.34 -4.20 12.94
CA VAL A 311 -2.32 -4.67 13.92
C VAL A 311 -1.75 -4.40 15.32
N PRO A 312 -2.36 -3.51 16.13
CA PRO A 312 -1.88 -3.25 17.47
C PRO A 312 -2.07 -4.49 18.36
N ALA A 313 -1.01 -4.92 19.03
CA ALA A 313 -1.03 -6.06 19.97
C ALA A 313 -1.60 -7.36 19.38
N ASP A 314 -1.52 -7.54 18.05
CA ASP A 314 -2.12 -8.66 17.32
C ASP A 314 -3.65 -8.81 17.54
N ASP A 315 -4.32 -7.75 17.98
CA ASP A 315 -5.78 -7.70 18.17
C ASP A 315 -6.50 -7.24 16.90
N LEU A 316 -7.04 -8.20 16.16
CA LEU A 316 -7.84 -7.93 14.95
C LEU A 316 -9.20 -7.29 15.26
N THR A 317 -9.65 -7.29 16.51
CA THR A 317 -10.92 -6.68 16.94
C THR A 317 -10.79 -5.19 17.24
N ASP A 318 -9.56 -4.64 17.21
CA ASP A 318 -9.34 -3.20 17.32
C ASP A 318 -10.09 -2.47 16.18
N PRO A 319 -10.77 -1.32 16.48
CA PRO A 319 -11.53 -0.57 15.49
C PRO A 319 -10.75 -0.16 14.22
N ALA A 320 -9.45 0.13 14.32
CA ALA A 320 -8.65 0.56 13.18
C ALA A 320 -8.43 -0.53 12.12
N PRO A 321 -7.86 -1.70 12.46
CA PRO A 321 -7.73 -2.78 11.49
C PRO A 321 -9.10 -3.32 11.08
N SER A 322 -10.06 -3.49 12.00
CA SER A 322 -11.40 -4.02 11.67
C SER A 322 -12.16 -3.17 10.64
N THR A 323 -12.09 -1.84 10.74
CA THR A 323 -12.67 -0.94 9.74
C THR A 323 -11.96 -1.06 8.40
N SER A 324 -10.63 -1.17 8.40
CA SER A 324 -9.85 -1.34 7.17
C SER A 324 -10.18 -2.68 6.48
N PHE A 325 -10.28 -3.76 7.25
CA PHE A 325 -10.62 -5.11 6.76
C PHE A 325 -11.95 -5.17 6.02
N ALA A 326 -12.93 -4.37 6.43
CA ALA A 326 -14.24 -4.33 5.77
C ALA A 326 -14.16 -3.90 4.29
N HIS A 327 -13.08 -3.26 3.87
CA HIS A 327 -12.88 -2.80 2.50
C HIS A 327 -11.90 -3.67 1.70
N LEU A 328 -11.18 -4.63 2.30
CA LEU A 328 -10.12 -5.38 1.61
C LEU A 328 -10.67 -6.55 0.79
N ASP A 329 -10.18 -6.68 -0.44
CA ASP A 329 -10.48 -7.80 -1.35
C ASP A 329 -9.50 -8.97 -1.18
N ALA A 330 -8.28 -8.70 -0.72
CA ALA A 330 -7.27 -9.71 -0.44
C ALA A 330 -6.39 -9.31 0.75
N THR A 331 -5.80 -10.31 1.39
CA THR A 331 -4.90 -10.16 2.53
C THR A 331 -3.65 -10.99 2.28
N THR A 332 -2.49 -10.34 2.27
CA THR A 332 -1.17 -10.96 2.14
C THR A 332 -0.43 -10.80 3.47
N VAL A 333 -0.17 -11.91 4.14
CA VAL A 333 0.49 -11.92 5.46
C VAL A 333 1.94 -12.33 5.29
N LEU A 334 2.88 -11.49 5.70
CA LEU A 334 4.29 -11.86 5.83
C LEU A 334 4.59 -12.32 7.25
N SER A 335 4.95 -13.59 7.39
CA SER A 335 5.22 -14.24 8.67
C SER A 335 6.70 -14.21 9.01
N ARG A 336 7.00 -13.89 10.28
CA ARG A 336 8.36 -13.99 10.82
C ARG A 336 8.87 -15.44 10.79
N GLN A 337 8.00 -16.42 11.03
CA GLN A 337 8.37 -17.83 11.04
C GLN A 337 8.91 -18.28 9.68
N ILE A 338 8.33 -17.77 8.59
CA ILE A 338 8.79 -18.09 7.22
C ILE A 338 10.10 -17.38 6.90
N ALA A 339 10.26 -16.13 7.35
CA ALA A 339 11.51 -15.39 7.22
C ALA A 339 12.67 -16.07 7.99
N GLU A 340 12.40 -16.62 9.18
CA GLU A 340 13.37 -17.38 9.99
C GLU A 340 13.80 -18.70 9.32
N LEU A 341 12.93 -19.31 8.51
CA LEU A 341 13.27 -20.45 7.66
C LEU A 341 14.11 -20.06 6.43
N GLY A 342 14.36 -18.76 6.22
CA GLY A 342 15.09 -18.24 5.06
C GLY A 342 14.29 -18.29 3.76
N ILE A 343 12.97 -18.47 3.81
CA ILE A 343 12.11 -18.54 2.63
C ILE A 343 11.63 -17.13 2.29
N TYR A 344 11.96 -16.65 1.08
CA TYR A 344 11.56 -15.34 0.58
C TYR A 344 10.83 -15.46 -0.77
N PRO A 345 9.70 -14.77 -0.99
CA PRO A 345 9.05 -13.85 -0.04
C PRO A 345 8.44 -14.58 1.17
N ALA A 346 8.47 -13.95 2.34
CA ALA A 346 8.04 -14.56 3.60
C ALA A 346 6.52 -14.61 3.78
N VAL A 347 5.78 -14.83 2.68
CA VAL A 347 4.31 -14.82 2.67
C VAL A 347 3.78 -16.13 3.27
N ASP A 348 2.87 -16.01 4.23
CA ASP A 348 2.19 -17.14 4.84
C ASP A 348 1.09 -17.67 3.90
N PRO A 349 1.24 -18.89 3.37
CA PRO A 349 0.29 -19.46 2.42
C PRO A 349 -1.07 -19.83 3.03
N LEU A 350 -1.15 -19.93 4.37
CA LEU A 350 -2.37 -20.32 5.08
C LEU A 350 -3.12 -19.10 5.64
N ASP A 351 -2.39 -18.09 6.11
CA ASP A 351 -3.00 -16.87 6.64
C ASP A 351 -3.29 -15.82 5.54
N SER A 352 -2.67 -15.95 4.36
CA SER A 352 -2.99 -15.14 3.19
C SER A 352 -4.22 -15.67 2.44
N ASN A 353 -5.09 -14.77 2.01
CA ASN A 353 -6.35 -15.12 1.34
C ASN A 353 -6.78 -14.04 0.33
N SER A 354 -7.69 -14.41 -0.58
CA SER A 354 -8.25 -13.50 -1.57
C SER A 354 -9.70 -13.86 -1.88
N GLN A 355 -10.55 -12.85 -2.01
CA GLN A 355 -11.94 -13.01 -2.43
C GLN A 355 -12.05 -13.45 -3.90
N VAL A 356 -11.03 -13.21 -4.73
CA VAL A 356 -11.02 -13.64 -6.13
C VAL A 356 -10.48 -15.05 -6.33
N LEU A 357 -10.06 -15.75 -5.28
CA LEU A 357 -9.78 -17.19 -5.32
C LEU A 357 -11.10 -18.00 -5.35
N ASP A 358 -11.90 -17.75 -6.38
CA ASP A 358 -13.19 -18.36 -6.66
C ASP A 358 -13.09 -19.07 -8.03
N PRO A 359 -13.54 -20.32 -8.16
CA PRO A 359 -13.50 -21.06 -9.44
C PRO A 359 -14.20 -20.34 -10.60
N MET A 360 -15.17 -19.44 -10.33
CA MET A 360 -15.83 -18.63 -11.36
C MET A 360 -14.93 -17.53 -11.93
N ILE A 361 -13.90 -17.10 -11.19
CA ILE A 361 -12.99 -16.01 -11.56
C ILE A 361 -11.65 -16.58 -12.05
N VAL A 362 -10.99 -17.40 -11.23
CA VAL A 362 -9.66 -17.96 -11.56
C VAL A 362 -9.73 -19.27 -12.37
N GLY A 363 -10.92 -19.87 -12.48
CA GLY A 363 -11.12 -21.17 -13.10
C GLY A 363 -10.88 -22.36 -12.16
N GLU A 364 -11.52 -23.48 -12.48
CA GLU A 364 -11.47 -24.73 -11.70
C GLU A 364 -10.06 -25.26 -11.48
N LYS A 365 -9.20 -25.12 -12.50
CA LYS A 365 -7.82 -25.64 -12.44
C LYS A 365 -6.98 -24.90 -11.40
N HIS A 366 -6.97 -23.56 -11.46
CA HIS A 366 -6.25 -22.72 -10.49
C HIS A 366 -6.79 -22.97 -9.09
N TYR A 367 -8.11 -22.88 -8.93
CA TYR A 367 -8.77 -23.09 -7.65
C TYR A 367 -8.44 -24.46 -7.04
N GLY A 368 -8.56 -25.54 -7.83
CA GLY A 368 -8.27 -26.90 -7.38
C GLY A 368 -6.84 -27.09 -6.90
N VAL A 369 -5.85 -26.57 -7.65
CA VAL A 369 -4.43 -26.65 -7.28
C VAL A 369 -4.15 -25.85 -6.01
N ALA A 370 -4.68 -24.62 -5.91
CA ALA A 370 -4.52 -23.79 -4.72
C ALA A 370 -5.08 -24.47 -3.46
N ARG A 371 -6.27 -25.08 -3.55
CA ARG A 371 -6.87 -25.82 -2.42
C ARG A 371 -6.07 -27.06 -2.02
N GLN A 372 -5.55 -27.81 -2.99
CA GLN A 372 -4.69 -28.97 -2.71
C GLN A 372 -3.38 -28.54 -2.02
N VAL A 373 -2.75 -27.46 -2.48
CA VAL A 373 -1.56 -26.89 -1.84
C VAL A 373 -1.86 -26.48 -0.40
N GLN A 374 -2.96 -25.75 -0.17
CA GLN A 374 -3.39 -25.37 1.18
C GLN A 374 -3.63 -26.60 2.07
N GLN A 375 -4.27 -27.65 1.56
CA GLN A 375 -4.53 -28.88 2.31
C GLN A 375 -3.24 -29.59 2.73
N VAL A 376 -2.26 -29.71 1.81
CA VAL A 376 -0.96 -30.31 2.11
C VAL A 376 -0.22 -29.51 3.19
N LEU A 377 -0.20 -28.19 3.08
CA LEU A 377 0.45 -27.29 4.04
C LEU A 377 -0.25 -27.30 5.41
N GLN A 378 -1.58 -27.34 5.44
CA GLN A 378 -2.35 -27.44 6.67
C GLN A 378 -2.11 -28.78 7.38
N THR A 379 -2.07 -29.88 6.63
CA THR A 379 -1.76 -31.21 7.17
C THR A 379 -0.35 -31.23 7.74
N TYR A 380 0.62 -30.65 7.04
CA TYR A 380 1.98 -30.51 7.55
C TYR A 380 2.04 -29.71 8.86
N LYS A 381 1.31 -28.59 8.97
CA LYS A 381 1.22 -27.79 10.20
C LYS A 381 0.69 -28.63 11.37
N SER A 382 -0.32 -29.47 11.15
CA SER A 382 -0.82 -30.39 12.19
C SER A 382 0.16 -31.50 12.56
N LEU A 383 0.98 -31.95 11.61
CA LEU A 383 2.01 -32.97 11.85
C LEU A 383 3.26 -32.40 12.54
N GLN A 384 3.53 -31.09 12.45
CA GLN A 384 4.69 -30.47 13.09
C GLN A 384 4.71 -30.68 14.62
N ASP A 385 3.56 -30.59 15.29
CA ASP A 385 3.47 -30.84 16.73
C ASP A 385 3.83 -32.29 17.08
N ILE A 386 3.40 -33.25 16.26
CA ILE A 386 3.72 -34.67 16.42
C ILE A 386 5.21 -34.90 16.17
N ILE A 387 5.77 -34.33 15.09
CA ILE A 387 7.19 -34.43 14.74
C ILE A 387 8.07 -33.86 15.86
N ALA A 388 7.66 -32.74 16.48
CA ALA A 388 8.41 -32.10 17.56
C ALA A 388 8.46 -32.95 18.85
N ILE A 389 7.44 -33.79 19.10
CA ILE A 389 7.33 -34.61 20.32
C ILE A 389 7.88 -36.03 20.10
N LEU A 390 7.42 -36.70 19.04
CA LEU A 390 7.69 -38.13 18.78
C LEU A 390 8.82 -38.35 17.77
N GLY A 391 9.13 -37.35 16.94
CA GLY A 391 10.08 -37.47 15.83
C GLY A 391 9.41 -37.89 14.52
N MET A 392 10.15 -37.81 13.42
CA MET A 392 9.63 -38.15 12.08
C MET A 392 9.42 -39.65 11.86
N ASP A 393 10.12 -40.51 12.61
CA ASP A 393 10.10 -41.95 12.39
C ASP A 393 8.76 -42.60 12.77
N GLU A 394 8.04 -41.98 13.70
CA GLU A 394 6.73 -42.43 14.22
C GLU A 394 5.55 -42.06 13.31
N LEU A 395 5.79 -41.29 12.26
CA LEU A 395 4.76 -40.96 11.28
C LEU A 395 4.47 -42.15 10.36
N SER A 396 3.22 -42.24 9.88
CA SER A 396 2.88 -43.18 8.81
C SER A 396 3.66 -42.84 7.53
N GLU A 397 3.83 -43.80 6.63
CA GLU A 397 4.52 -43.54 5.35
C GLU A 397 3.79 -42.49 4.49
N GLU A 398 2.46 -42.40 4.60
CA GLU A 398 1.64 -41.37 3.95
C GLU A 398 1.88 -39.97 4.55
N ASP A 399 1.98 -39.89 5.88
CA ASP A 399 2.30 -38.63 6.57
C ASP A 399 3.73 -38.17 6.27
N LYS A 400 4.70 -39.10 6.24
CA LYS A 400 6.08 -38.80 5.83
C LYS A 400 6.13 -38.22 4.42
N LEU A 401 5.37 -38.80 3.50
CA LEU A 401 5.26 -38.30 2.12
C LEU A 401 4.63 -36.90 2.10
N THR A 402 3.56 -36.68 2.86
CA THR A 402 2.89 -35.37 2.97
C THR A 402 3.83 -34.31 3.52
N VAL A 403 4.61 -34.62 4.56
CA VAL A 403 5.64 -33.74 5.13
C VAL A 403 6.70 -33.41 4.09
N SER A 404 7.17 -34.40 3.33
CA SER A 404 8.16 -34.19 2.27
C SER A 404 7.63 -33.26 1.17
N ARG A 405 6.39 -33.50 0.70
CA ARG A 405 5.73 -32.64 -0.29
C ARG A 405 5.51 -31.23 0.24
N ALA A 406 5.05 -31.06 1.47
CA ALA A 406 4.86 -29.76 2.09
C ALA A 406 6.16 -28.96 2.18
N ARG A 407 7.27 -29.59 2.57
CA ARG A 407 8.60 -28.96 2.62
C ARG A 407 9.11 -28.54 1.24
N LYS A 408 8.79 -29.31 0.19
CA LYS A 408 9.10 -28.94 -1.20
C LYS A 408 8.24 -27.78 -1.66
N ILE A 409 6.95 -27.79 -1.38
CA ILE A 409 6.01 -26.70 -1.67
C ILE A 409 6.47 -25.40 -0.98
N GLN A 410 6.78 -25.45 0.32
CA GLN A 410 7.27 -24.27 1.06
C GLN A 410 8.52 -23.65 0.42
N ARG A 411 9.47 -24.48 -0.02
CA ARG A 411 10.65 -24.00 -0.74
C ARG A 411 10.30 -23.52 -2.15
N PHE A 412 9.41 -24.21 -2.87
CA PHE A 412 8.99 -23.81 -4.21
C PHE A 412 8.18 -22.50 -4.22
N LEU A 413 7.55 -22.12 -3.09
CA LEU A 413 6.94 -20.81 -2.91
C LEU A 413 7.99 -19.68 -2.82
N SER A 414 9.26 -20.00 -2.52
CA SER A 414 10.33 -19.01 -2.63
C SER A 414 10.61 -18.66 -4.09
N GLN A 415 11.01 -17.41 -4.31
CA GLN A 415 11.24 -16.87 -5.64
C GLN A 415 12.33 -15.79 -5.59
N PRO A 416 13.33 -15.84 -6.50
CA PRO A 416 14.30 -14.78 -6.62
C PRO A 416 13.64 -13.52 -7.19
N PHE A 417 13.77 -12.40 -6.49
CA PHE A 417 13.22 -11.10 -6.88
C PHE A 417 14.26 -10.27 -7.62
N HIS A 418 13.83 -9.54 -8.66
CA HIS A 418 14.72 -8.66 -9.44
C HIS A 418 15.31 -7.56 -8.57
N VAL A 419 14.47 -6.99 -7.70
CA VAL A 419 14.91 -5.92 -6.79
C VAL A 419 15.87 -6.44 -5.71
N ALA A 420 15.87 -7.76 -5.47
CA ALA A 420 16.74 -8.40 -4.50
C ALA A 420 18.04 -8.96 -5.10
N GLU A 421 18.23 -8.88 -6.42
CA GLU A 421 19.41 -9.40 -7.12
C GLU A 421 20.71 -8.80 -6.57
N VAL A 422 20.70 -7.51 -6.24
CA VAL A 422 21.84 -6.78 -5.65
C VAL A 422 22.27 -7.38 -4.31
N PHE A 423 21.33 -7.92 -3.54
CA PHE A 423 21.59 -8.47 -2.20
C PHE A 423 21.82 -9.98 -2.22
N THR A 424 21.15 -10.70 -3.12
CA THR A 424 21.17 -12.17 -3.18
C THR A 424 22.21 -12.72 -4.16
N GLY A 425 22.60 -11.93 -5.17
CA GLY A 425 23.43 -12.38 -6.28
C GLY A 425 22.72 -13.37 -7.23
N VAL A 426 21.41 -13.56 -7.07
CA VAL A 426 20.59 -14.45 -7.91
C VAL A 426 19.70 -13.59 -8.79
N GLU A 427 19.73 -13.84 -10.11
CA GLU A 427 18.90 -13.15 -11.09
C GLU A 427 17.41 -13.29 -10.73
N GLY A 428 16.70 -12.16 -10.71
CA GLY A 428 15.26 -12.14 -10.48
C GLY A 428 14.48 -12.88 -11.54
N LYS A 429 13.36 -13.49 -11.15
CA LYS A 429 12.49 -14.24 -12.07
C LYS A 429 11.05 -13.76 -11.96
N PHE A 430 10.45 -13.46 -13.10
CA PHE A 430 9.01 -13.29 -13.26
C PHE A 430 8.42 -14.64 -13.69
N VAL A 431 7.46 -15.18 -12.93
CA VAL A 431 6.87 -16.49 -13.23
C VAL A 431 5.44 -16.28 -13.73
N ASN A 432 5.10 -16.83 -14.90
CA ASN A 432 3.74 -16.73 -15.41
C ASN A 432 2.77 -17.53 -14.54
N LEU A 433 1.49 -17.14 -14.57
CA LEU A 433 0.44 -17.82 -13.81
C LEU A 433 0.30 -19.29 -14.23
N ASP A 434 0.30 -19.59 -15.53
CA ASP A 434 0.16 -20.96 -16.03
C ASP A 434 1.31 -21.87 -15.57
N ASP A 435 2.55 -21.37 -15.63
CA ASP A 435 3.75 -22.08 -15.17
C ASP A 435 3.70 -22.33 -13.65
N THR A 436 3.17 -21.36 -12.91
CA THR A 436 2.93 -21.48 -11.47
C THR A 436 1.94 -22.62 -11.19
N ILE A 437 0.76 -22.59 -11.83
CA ILE A 437 -0.29 -23.58 -11.61
C ILE A 437 0.20 -24.99 -11.99
N GLU A 438 0.86 -25.16 -13.14
CA GLU A 438 1.38 -26.47 -13.55
C GLU A 438 2.48 -26.98 -12.60
N GLY A 439 3.40 -26.11 -12.17
CA GLY A 439 4.45 -26.48 -11.22
C GLY A 439 3.90 -26.99 -9.89
N PHE A 440 2.92 -26.28 -9.32
CA PHE A 440 2.27 -26.71 -8.08
C PHE A 440 1.38 -27.93 -8.25
N LYS A 441 0.69 -28.06 -9.40
CA LYS A 441 -0.08 -29.26 -9.73
C LYS A 441 0.79 -30.51 -9.74
N GLY A 442 1.94 -30.47 -10.42
CA GLY A 442 2.85 -31.62 -10.45
C GLY A 442 3.44 -31.94 -9.07
N LEU A 443 3.65 -30.94 -8.21
CA LEU A 443 4.08 -31.14 -6.82
C LEU A 443 3.02 -31.86 -5.97
N VAL A 444 1.75 -31.42 -6.03
CA VAL A 444 0.68 -32.04 -5.23
C VAL A 444 0.30 -33.43 -5.75
N GLU A 445 0.43 -33.68 -7.06
CA GLU A 445 0.24 -34.99 -7.69
C GLU A 445 1.41 -35.96 -7.45
N GLY A 446 2.53 -35.49 -6.89
CA GLY A 446 3.70 -36.33 -6.55
C GLY A 446 4.67 -36.60 -7.70
N GLN A 447 4.56 -35.86 -8.81
CA GLN A 447 5.43 -36.05 -9.99
C GLN A 447 6.91 -35.77 -9.68
N TYR A 448 7.19 -35.00 -8.62
CA TYR A 448 8.54 -34.57 -8.23
C TYR A 448 8.97 -35.09 -6.86
N ASP A 449 8.39 -36.21 -6.41
CA ASP A 449 8.71 -36.82 -5.11
C ASP A 449 10.17 -37.32 -5.03
N ASP A 450 10.78 -37.69 -6.16
CA ASP A 450 12.17 -38.18 -6.22
C ASP A 450 13.24 -37.07 -6.24
N LEU A 451 12.81 -35.80 -6.24
CA LEU A 451 13.72 -34.65 -6.26
C LEU A 451 14.06 -34.19 -4.83
N PRO A 452 15.32 -33.77 -4.57
CA PRO A 452 15.71 -33.28 -3.25
C PRO A 452 15.03 -31.94 -2.93
N GLU A 453 14.68 -31.72 -1.66
CA GLU A 453 13.98 -30.50 -1.20
C GLU A 453 14.72 -29.20 -1.58
N ALA A 454 16.07 -29.23 -1.54
CA ALA A 454 16.92 -28.08 -1.85
C ALA A 454 16.83 -27.62 -3.32
N ALA A 455 16.35 -28.47 -4.23
CA ALA A 455 16.17 -28.13 -5.63
C ALA A 455 15.03 -27.11 -5.85
N PHE A 456 14.08 -27.04 -4.91
CA PHE A 456 12.92 -26.14 -5.01
C PHE A 456 13.17 -24.75 -4.42
N TYR A 457 14.31 -24.51 -3.79
CA TYR A 457 14.61 -23.23 -3.14
C TYR A 457 15.16 -22.21 -4.14
N MET A 458 14.60 -20.98 -4.13
CA MET A 458 14.99 -19.83 -4.96
C MET A 458 15.10 -20.20 -6.45
N VAL A 459 14.00 -20.73 -7.00
CA VAL A 459 13.83 -21.05 -8.43
C VAL A 459 12.53 -20.42 -8.93
N GLY A 460 12.47 -20.10 -10.22
CA GLY A 460 11.28 -19.59 -10.89
C GLY A 460 10.31 -20.73 -11.22
N THR A 461 10.55 -21.40 -12.34
CA THR A 461 9.69 -22.47 -12.86
C THR A 461 10.03 -23.85 -12.29
N ILE A 462 9.17 -24.82 -12.54
CA ILE A 462 9.40 -26.21 -12.13
C ILE A 462 10.56 -26.86 -12.91
N ASP A 463 10.80 -26.44 -14.15
CA ASP A 463 11.91 -26.93 -14.97
C ASP A 463 13.26 -26.54 -14.36
N GLU A 464 13.39 -25.33 -13.83
CA GLU A 464 14.59 -24.89 -13.09
C GLU A 464 14.82 -25.76 -11.85
N ALA A 465 13.77 -26.16 -11.14
CA ALA A 465 13.88 -27.08 -10.01
C ALA A 465 14.39 -28.46 -10.45
N VAL A 466 13.88 -28.98 -11.58
CA VAL A 466 14.34 -30.25 -12.17
C VAL A 466 15.80 -30.17 -12.60
N GLU A 467 16.23 -29.07 -13.20
CA GLU A 467 17.64 -28.85 -13.59
C GLU A 467 18.55 -28.75 -12.37
N LYS A 468 18.15 -27.97 -11.37
CA LYS A 468 18.90 -27.83 -10.10
C LYS A 468 19.02 -29.16 -9.36
N ALA A 469 17.98 -30.00 -9.40
CA ALA A 469 18.02 -31.34 -8.83
C ALA A 469 19.06 -32.26 -9.51
N LYS A 470 19.29 -32.12 -10.82
CA LYS A 470 20.33 -32.88 -11.54
C LYS A 470 21.73 -32.50 -11.07
N ILE A 471 21.96 -31.21 -10.79
CA ILE A 471 23.24 -30.69 -10.30
C ILE A 471 23.51 -31.19 -8.87
N LEU A 472 22.49 -31.21 -8.01
CA LEU A 472 22.61 -31.64 -6.61
C LEU A 472 22.79 -33.16 -6.41
N LYS A 473 22.49 -33.98 -7.43
CA LYS A 473 22.69 -35.44 -7.40
C LYS A 473 24.13 -35.85 -7.78
N ILE A 474 24.95 -34.91 -8.24
CA ILE A 474 26.40 -35.06 -8.49
C ILE A 474 27.14 -34.63 -7.23
#